data_AF-A0A7L5DUN1-F1
#
_entry.id   AF-A0A7L5DUN1-F1
#
_cell.length_a   1.000
_cell.length_b   1.000
_cell.length_c   1.000
_cell.angle_alpha   90.00
_cell.angle_beta   90.00
_cell.angle_gamma   90.00
#
_symmetry.space_group_name_H-M   'P 1'
#
loop_
_entity.id
_entity.type
_entity.pdbx_description
1 polymer ?
#
loop_
_entity_poly.entity_id
_entity_poly.type
_entity_poly.pdbx_seq_one_letter_code
_entity_poly.pdbx_strand_id
1 'polypeptide(L)'
;MPSYFILNYSTASRHQLAHYLQRSGWLTLGQTGAFSEEMLVSLRSADDAPVFLRLVSPDATIPAPFLNYLRDYPALIITSPYPQHLFGHLHLHPFDFLTEPYSFERFAQCIARYTAMYG
;
A
#
# COMPACT_ATOMS: atom_id res chain seq x y z
N MET A 1 -2.29 -4.24 17.15
CA MET A 1 -1.49 -3.76 16.02
C MET A 1 -2.41 -3.65 14.81
N PRO A 2 -2.30 -2.61 13.98
CA PRO A 2 -3.09 -2.51 12.75
C PRO A 2 -2.72 -3.65 11.81
N SER A 3 -3.73 -4.21 11.14
CA SER A 3 -3.54 -5.35 10.24
C SER A 3 -3.22 -4.93 8.80
N TYR A 4 -3.22 -3.63 8.52
CA TYR A 4 -2.72 -3.01 7.30
C TYR A 4 -2.55 -1.51 7.48
N PHE A 5 -1.76 -0.90 6.61
CA PHE A 5 -1.54 0.54 6.56
C PHE A 5 -1.96 1.11 5.19
N ILE A 6 -2.51 2.31 5.17
CA ILE A 6 -2.90 3.04 3.95
C ILE A 6 -2.22 4.41 3.97
N LEU A 7 -1.36 4.67 2.97
CA LEU A 7 -0.59 5.89 2.82
C LEU A 7 -0.97 6.65 1.55
N ASN A 8 -1.19 7.96 1.69
CA ASN A 8 -1.36 8.89 0.56
C ASN A 8 -2.61 8.66 -0.32
N TYR A 9 -3.67 8.08 0.25
CA TYR A 9 -4.94 7.89 -0.46
C TYR A 9 -5.83 9.13 -0.39
N SER A 10 -6.48 9.46 -1.51
CA SER A 10 -7.63 10.37 -1.51
C SER A 10 -8.85 9.67 -0.89
N THR A 11 -9.84 10.46 -0.45
CA THR A 11 -11.11 9.92 0.09
C THR A 11 -11.78 8.93 -0.86
N ALA A 12 -11.81 9.21 -2.17
CA ALA A 12 -12.41 8.32 -3.16
C ALA A 12 -11.65 6.99 -3.29
N SER A 13 -10.33 7.06 -3.45
CA SER A 13 -9.47 5.88 -3.61
C SER A 13 -9.51 5.00 -2.35
N ARG A 14 -9.61 5.63 -1.18
CA ARG A 14 -9.75 4.95 0.11
C ARG A 14 -11.06 4.19 0.21
N HIS A 15 -12.18 4.75 -0.27
CA HIS A 15 -13.46 4.03 -0.29
C HIS A 15 -13.43 2.80 -1.19
N GLN A 16 -12.81 2.89 -2.37
CA GLN A 16 -12.64 1.73 -3.24
C GLN A 16 -11.84 0.63 -2.55
N LEU A 17 -10.68 0.98 -1.98
CA LEU A 17 -9.83 0.03 -1.27
C LEU A 17 -10.55 -0.60 -0.07
N ALA A 18 -11.24 0.22 0.73
CA ALA A 18 -12.02 -0.26 1.88
C ALA A 18 -13.12 -1.23 1.46
N HIS A 19 -13.85 -0.94 0.38
CA HIS A 19 -14.87 -1.83 -0.16
C HIS A 19 -14.27 -3.18 -0.61
N TYR A 20 -13.07 -3.14 -1.23
CA TYR A 20 -12.40 -4.36 -1.68
C TYR A 20 -11.86 -5.19 -0.51
N LEU A 21 -11.26 -4.56 0.51
CA LEU A 21 -10.82 -5.21 1.75
C LEU A 21 -11.99 -5.86 2.48
N GLN A 22 -13.13 -5.17 2.58
CA GLN A 22 -14.34 -5.73 3.17
C GLN A 22 -14.81 -6.97 2.41
N ARG A 23 -14.84 -6.88 1.07
CA ARG A 23 -15.28 -7.98 0.21
C ARG A 23 -14.33 -9.18 0.21
N SER A 24 -13.05 -8.98 0.52
CA SER A 24 -12.08 -10.08 0.71
C SER A 24 -12.10 -10.69 2.11
N GLY A 25 -13.00 -10.25 3.00
CA GLY A 25 -13.08 -10.74 4.39
C GLY A 25 -12.00 -10.16 5.31
N TRP A 26 -11.23 -9.19 4.82
CA TRP A 26 -10.22 -8.46 5.59
C TRP A 26 -10.90 -7.36 6.41
N LEU A 27 -11.64 -7.78 7.44
CA LEU A 27 -12.42 -6.92 8.34
C LEU A 27 -11.59 -6.40 9.53
N THR A 28 -10.32 -6.11 9.30
CA THR A 28 -9.36 -5.80 10.34
C THR A 28 -9.14 -4.30 10.53
N LEU A 29 -8.65 -3.91 11.72
CA LEU A 29 -8.32 -2.53 12.06
C LEU A 29 -7.15 -2.05 11.18
N GLY A 30 -7.43 -1.15 10.24
CA GLY A 30 -6.42 -0.50 9.41
C GLY A 30 -6.02 0.87 9.95
N GLN A 31 -4.77 1.27 9.71
CA GLN A 31 -4.32 2.63 9.98
C GLN A 31 -4.19 3.40 8.66
N THR A 32 -4.82 4.57 8.55
CA THR A 32 -4.75 5.42 7.37
C THR A 32 -4.12 6.76 7.74
N GLY A 33 -3.22 7.27 6.90
CA GLY A 33 -2.54 8.51 7.21
C GLY A 33 -1.74 9.10 6.05
N ALA A 34 -1.26 10.32 6.29
CA ALA A 34 -0.21 10.93 5.51
C ALA A 34 1.17 10.44 5.97
N PHE A 35 2.23 10.94 5.34
CA PHE A 35 3.60 10.71 5.77
C PHE A 35 3.93 11.53 7.04
N SER A 36 3.44 11.09 8.20
CA SER A 36 3.75 11.68 9.51
C SER A 36 4.75 10.84 10.29
N GLU A 37 5.42 11.45 11.27
CA GLU A 37 6.34 10.71 12.16
C GLU A 37 5.62 9.60 12.92
N GLU A 38 4.42 9.86 13.44
CA GLU A 38 3.57 8.87 14.13
C GLU A 38 3.27 7.65 13.25
N MET A 39 2.99 7.88 11.97
CA MET A 39 2.74 6.81 11.00
C MET A 39 4.01 6.01 10.73
N LEU A 40 5.17 6.66 10.64
CA LEU A 40 6.45 5.98 10.48
C LEU A 40 6.81 5.11 11.68
N VAL A 41 6.58 5.61 12.90
CA VAL A 41 6.76 4.83 14.14
C VAL A 41 5.82 3.62 14.15
N SER A 42 4.56 3.82 13.77
CA SER A 42 3.57 2.74 13.71
C SER A 42 3.96 1.64 12.71
N LEU A 43 4.38 2.03 11.50
CA LEU A 43 4.90 1.13 10.46
C LEU A 43 6.08 0.30 10.96
N ARG A 44 7.08 0.96 11.58
CA ARG A 44 8.28 0.29 12.12
C ARG A 44 7.98 -0.70 13.24
N SER A 45 6.85 -0.58 13.90
CA SER A 45 6.42 -1.47 14.98
C SER A 45 5.57 -2.64 14.50
N ALA A 46 5.10 -2.61 13.26
CA ALA A 46 4.22 -3.62 12.69
C ALA A 46 4.97 -4.40 11.60
N ASP A 47 5.69 -5.42 12.03
CA ASP A 47 6.38 -6.34 11.14
C ASP A 47 5.37 -7.00 10.19
N ASP A 48 5.72 -7.02 8.90
CA ASP A 48 5.02 -7.69 7.80
C ASP A 48 3.58 -7.26 7.48
N ALA A 49 2.97 -6.32 8.21
CA ALA A 49 1.63 -5.84 7.88
C ALA A 49 1.58 -5.21 6.47
N PRO A 50 0.57 -5.49 5.63
CA PRO A 50 0.53 -4.94 4.28
C PRO A 50 0.41 -3.42 4.31
N VAL A 51 1.27 -2.77 3.52
CA VAL A 51 1.30 -1.31 3.37
C VAL A 51 0.80 -0.97 1.98
N PHE A 52 -0.39 -0.39 1.90
CA PHE A 52 -0.95 0.18 0.68
C PHE A 52 -0.43 1.60 0.52
N LEU A 53 0.42 1.82 -0.47
CA LEU A 53 0.95 3.14 -0.84
C LEU A 53 0.34 3.60 -2.15
N ARG A 54 -0.30 4.77 -2.18
CA ARG A 54 -0.78 5.36 -3.42
C ARG A 54 0.21 6.38 -3.99
N LEU A 55 0.61 6.17 -5.24
CA LEU A 55 1.42 7.12 -6.01
C LEU A 55 0.54 7.87 -7.00
N VAL A 56 0.31 9.15 -6.75
CA VAL A 56 -0.69 9.95 -7.47
C VAL A 56 -0.21 10.52 -8.80
N SER A 57 1.11 10.65 -8.98
CA SER A 57 1.76 11.14 -10.20
C SER A 57 3.18 10.58 -10.29
N PRO A 58 3.77 10.45 -11.50
CA PRO A 58 5.17 10.04 -11.66
C PRO A 58 6.15 10.93 -10.88
N ASP A 59 5.83 12.22 -10.73
CA ASP A 59 6.65 13.18 -9.98
C ASP A 59 6.37 13.18 -8.47
N ALA A 60 5.55 12.24 -7.97
CA ALA A 60 5.17 12.17 -6.58
C ALA A 60 6.40 11.95 -5.70
N THR A 61 6.60 12.86 -4.75
CA THR A 61 7.71 12.79 -3.80
C THR A 61 7.28 12.05 -2.53
N ILE A 62 8.07 11.06 -2.13
CA ILE A 62 7.92 10.39 -0.84
C ILE A 62 8.99 10.97 0.10
N PRO A 63 8.64 11.39 1.33
CA PRO A 63 9.64 11.86 2.29
C PRO A 63 10.74 10.82 2.50
N ALA A 64 12.00 11.26 2.52
CA ALA A 64 13.16 10.38 2.58
C ALA A 64 13.12 9.32 3.69
N PRO A 65 12.64 9.60 4.93
CA PRO A 65 12.53 8.58 5.98
C PRO A 65 11.58 7.44 5.63
N PHE A 66 10.46 7.76 4.96
CA PHE A 66 9.51 6.77 4.47
C PHE A 66 10.07 6.03 3.27
N LEU A 67 10.65 6.75 2.31
CA LEU A 67 11.22 6.13 1.11
C LEU A 67 12.29 5.11 1.49
N ASN A 68 13.21 5.47 2.39
CA ASN A 68 14.27 4.58 2.85
C ASN A 68 13.69 3.33 3.53
N TYR A 69 12.66 3.47 4.35
CA TYR A 69 12.03 2.33 5.01
C TYR A 69 11.25 1.43 4.04
N LEU A 70 10.49 2.03 3.11
CA LEU A 70 9.60 1.31 2.20
C LEU A 70 10.35 0.58 1.08
N ARG A 71 11.60 0.96 0.76
CA ARG A 71 12.42 0.24 -0.24
C ARG A 71 12.65 -1.23 0.13
N ASP A 72 12.81 -1.49 1.41
CA ASP A 72 13.10 -2.82 1.95
C ASP A 72 11.87 -3.48 2.58
N TYR A 73 10.69 -2.85 2.49
CA TYR A 73 9.49 -3.34 3.15
C TYR A 73 8.80 -4.44 2.32
N PRO A 74 8.74 -5.69 2.82
CA PRO A 74 8.42 -6.86 1.98
C PRO A 74 6.93 -6.95 1.62
N ALA A 75 6.07 -6.34 2.42
CA ALA A 75 4.61 -6.34 2.27
C ALA A 75 4.06 -5.04 1.64
N LEU A 76 4.88 -4.32 0.86
CA LEU A 76 4.48 -3.08 0.19
C LEU A 76 3.63 -3.34 -1.05
N ILE A 77 2.39 -2.85 -1.08
CA ILE A 77 1.49 -2.88 -2.23
C ILE A 77 1.31 -1.45 -2.74
N ILE A 78 1.60 -1.21 -4.01
CA ILE A 78 1.46 0.13 -4.61
C ILE A 78 0.22 0.20 -5.47
N THR A 79 -0.54 1.31 -5.37
CA THR A 79 -1.58 1.66 -6.34
C THR A 79 -1.27 2.99 -7.02
N SER A 80 -1.59 3.09 -8.31
CA SER A 80 -1.34 4.33 -9.07
C SER A 80 -2.15 4.37 -10.35
N PRO A 81 -2.68 5.54 -10.79
CA PRO A 81 -3.23 5.68 -12.14
C PRO A 81 -2.18 5.59 -13.26
N TYR A 82 -0.89 5.49 -12.91
CA TYR A 82 0.22 5.43 -13.84
C TYR A 82 0.91 4.05 -13.79
N PRO A 83 1.54 3.61 -14.91
CA PRO A 83 2.25 2.34 -14.95
C PRO A 83 3.53 2.34 -14.11
N GLN A 84 3.88 1.17 -13.56
CA GLN A 84 5.00 0.99 -12.62
C GLN A 84 6.34 1.55 -13.11
N HIS A 85 6.64 1.41 -14.40
CA HIS A 85 7.95 1.79 -14.95
C HIS A 85 8.27 3.29 -14.80
N LEU A 86 7.25 4.15 -14.62
CA LEU A 86 7.44 5.58 -14.40
C LEU A 86 7.98 5.90 -12.99
N PHE A 87 7.90 4.96 -12.06
CA PHE A 87 8.31 5.12 -10.66
C PHE A 87 9.68 4.53 -10.35
N GLY A 88 10.45 4.12 -11.36
CA GLY A 88 11.75 3.46 -11.16
C GLY A 88 12.76 4.27 -10.35
N HIS A 89 12.68 5.60 -10.42
CA HIS A 89 13.52 6.53 -9.66
C HIS A 89 13.32 6.46 -8.13
N LEU A 90 12.19 5.91 -7.66
CA LEU A 90 11.97 5.69 -6.22
C LEU A 90 12.72 4.46 -5.70
N HIS A 91 13.11 3.55 -6.59
CA HIS A 91 13.75 2.27 -6.26
C HIS A 91 12.94 1.43 -5.27
N LEU A 92 11.60 1.50 -5.33
CA LEU A 92 10.71 0.67 -4.51
C LEU A 92 10.61 -0.74 -5.11
N HIS A 93 10.55 -1.75 -4.24
CA HIS A 93 10.40 -3.15 -4.61
C HIS A 93 9.06 -3.71 -4.07
N PRO A 94 7.91 -3.25 -4.62
CA PRO A 94 6.61 -3.65 -4.08
C PRO A 94 6.34 -5.15 -4.29
N PHE A 95 5.65 -5.74 -3.33
CA PHE A 95 5.05 -7.08 -3.43
C PHE A 95 4.09 -7.20 -4.62
N ASP A 96 3.29 -6.15 -4.84
CA ASP A 96 2.44 -6.02 -6.02
C ASP A 96 2.20 -4.55 -6.40
N PHE A 97 1.94 -4.32 -7.67
CA PHE A 97 1.60 -3.00 -8.22
C PHE A 97 0.25 -3.08 -8.94
N LEU A 98 -0.72 -2.30 -8.47
CA LEU A 98 -2.08 -2.26 -9.03
C LEU A 98 -2.29 -0.92 -9.74
N THR A 99 -2.24 -0.94 -11.08
CA THR A 99 -2.57 0.24 -11.88
C THR A 99 -4.06 0.54 -11.81
N GLU A 100 -4.41 1.76 -11.39
CA GLU A 100 -5.78 2.28 -11.31
C GLU A 100 -6.28 2.66 -12.72
N PRO A 101 -7.55 2.34 -13.06
CA PRO A 101 -8.48 1.54 -12.29
C PRO A 101 -8.13 0.04 -12.34
N TYR A 102 -8.19 -0.64 -11.19
CA TYR A 102 -8.04 -2.10 -11.08
C TYR A 102 -9.36 -2.74 -10.63
N SER A 103 -9.64 -3.95 -11.12
CA SER A 103 -10.85 -4.70 -10.75
C SER A 103 -10.72 -5.36 -9.38
N PHE A 104 -11.85 -5.82 -8.84
CA PHE A 104 -11.85 -6.60 -7.59
C PHE A 104 -11.09 -7.92 -7.76
N GLU A 105 -11.20 -8.59 -8.91
CA GLU A 105 -10.51 -9.85 -9.18
C GLU A 105 -8.99 -9.66 -9.12
N ARG A 106 -8.48 -8.56 -9.70
CA ARG A 106 -7.06 -8.23 -9.63
C ARG A 106 -6.60 -7.96 -8.21
N PHE A 107 -7.42 -7.24 -7.43
CA PHE A 107 -7.16 -7.01 -6.01
C PHE A 107 -7.17 -8.32 -5.21
N ALA A 108 -8.19 -9.17 -5.39
CA ALA A 108 -8.32 -10.44 -4.70
C ALA A 108 -7.15 -11.38 -5.00
N GLN A 109 -6.62 -11.38 -6.22
CA GLN A 109 -5.38 -12.11 -6.55
C GLN A 109 -4.17 -11.60 -5.75
N CYS A 110 -4.01 -10.27 -5.64
CA CYS A 110 -2.94 -9.68 -4.83
C CYS A 110 -3.06 -10.12 -3.36
N ILE A 111 -4.25 -10.00 -2.77
CA ILE A 111 -4.50 -10.41 -1.39
C ILE A 111 -4.30 -11.92 -1.18
N ALA A 112 -4.78 -12.77 -2.10
CA ALA A 112 -4.59 -14.21 -2.02
C ALA A 112 -3.09 -14.59 -2.06
N ARG A 113 -2.30 -13.93 -2.91
CA ARG A 113 -0.84 -14.11 -2.94
C ARG A 113 -0.20 -13.67 -1.63
N TYR A 114 -0.64 -12.54 -1.07
CA TYR A 114 -0.14 -12.05 0.22
C TYR A 114 -0.43 -13.05 1.33
N THR A 115 -1.68 -13.53 1.46
CA THR A 115 -2.07 -14.50 2.49
C THR A 115 -1.31 -15.82 2.34
N ALA A 116 -1.01 -16.26 1.13
CA ALA A 116 -0.21 -17.47 0.92
C ALA A 116 1.27 -17.32 1.34
N MET A 117 1.80 -16.09 1.38
CA MET A 117 3.20 -15.82 1.72
C MET A 117 3.40 -15.45 3.19
N TYR A 118 2.46 -14.72 3.79
CA TYR A 118 2.57 -14.15 5.14
C TYR A 118 1.49 -14.61 6.12
N GLY A 119 0.54 -15.45 5.68
CA GLY A 119 -0.59 -15.95 6.48
C GLY A 119 -0.40 -17.34 7.07
#